data_AF-U2QA93-F1
#
_entry.id   AF-U2QA93-F1
#
_cell.length_a   1.000
_cell.length_b   1.000
_cell.length_c   1.000
_cell.angle_alpha   90.00
_cell.angle_beta   90.00
_cell.angle_gamma   90.00
#
_symmetry.space_group_name_H-M   'P 1'
#
loop_
_entity.id
_entity.type
_entity.pdbx_description
1 polymer ?
#
loop_
_entity_poly.entity_id
_entity_poly.type
_entity_poly.pdbx_seq_one_letter_code
_entity_poly.pdbx_strand_id
1 'polypeptide(L)'
;MKIKKKTILHLLTIATLLVIQLPASAQDEILGRPGKCAFNEVNAQRTTRAIIPYNPVHIPTNLGPSKVVTIPVFLAEFQDVKFSVHQLNQAFEQYFNGETLVNLGNGNDRNFGSVRKYFHDISNGDFNVKFKIYGPVTLSKEMKYYGGTNISDGGDGSHREELVNEAVNLAQSMVSTSDAQTFDANNDGYIDCVYVIYAGMGKNFNAPVEEYPQAANTVWACTSVTNGTLAGKQIGWYSIAGELIPGKVKNTNDWYIQSIGVTCHELSHAMGLPDIYPPTSSAGYKNHNQNMEYWDLMDGGEYVNNGWHPTPYTAWEKHQLGWSVDIRKLTTSQTITMDKTILDQGPAYKIENPNNPYEYFIIENIKKTPDTWYQKAPNSGLLIYHVFFNNDNTETFAWVNATPGKPNMAVVPADGTCFSYDLLSTLTHLNQKERREYYRTQLAGDPFPGTAQTNKLDDTSNLPNFYWYTQGAIADKALYNSQYYKTNVALKNITEYNGTVTFEFIGDVTTGIDHLTNKQTTYSPIYTLNGHHVGTDATSLPKGIYIKNHKKFVVK
;
A
#
# COMPACT_ATOMS: atom_id res chain seq x y z
N MET A 1 20.47 69.12 -4.26
CA MET A 1 19.33 70.04 -4.03
C MET A 1 18.17 69.23 -3.44
N LYS A 2 17.53 69.77 -2.41
CA LYS A 2 16.60 69.12 -1.47
C LYS A 2 15.31 68.57 -2.12
N ILE A 3 14.98 67.33 -1.74
CA ILE A 3 13.71 66.83 -1.18
C ILE A 3 12.45 67.71 -1.39
N LYS A 4 11.39 67.12 -1.95
CA LYS A 4 10.01 67.40 -1.52
C LYS A 4 9.27 66.11 -1.16
N LYS A 5 8.75 66.15 0.07
CA LYS A 5 7.93 65.17 0.79
C LYS A 5 6.71 64.72 0.00
N LYS A 6 6.33 63.45 0.13
CA LYS A 6 4.93 63.07 0.34
C LYS A 6 4.80 61.91 1.32
N THR A 7 3.78 62.05 2.13
CA THR A 7 3.53 61.43 3.42
C THR A 7 2.76 60.12 3.24
N ILE A 8 3.27 59.08 3.91
CA ILE A 8 2.60 57.97 4.63
C ILE A 8 1.08 57.83 4.39
N LEU A 9 0.67 56.68 3.85
CA LEU A 9 -0.59 56.02 4.19
C LEU A 9 -0.35 54.53 4.44
N HIS A 10 -1.06 54.03 5.45
CA HIS A 10 -0.84 52.83 6.24
C HIS A 10 -0.85 51.49 5.48
N LEU A 11 -0.03 50.56 6.01
CA LEU A 11 -0.06 49.12 5.75
C LEU A 11 -1.45 48.53 6.07
N LEU A 12 -2.01 47.78 5.13
CA LEU A 12 -2.73 46.54 5.44
C LEU A 12 -2.13 45.42 4.58
N THR A 13 -1.55 44.45 5.27
CA THR A 13 -1.05 43.17 4.78
C THR A 13 -2.13 42.38 4.05
N ILE A 14 -1.95 42.17 2.75
CA ILE A 14 -2.51 41.02 2.03
C ILE A 14 -1.30 40.26 1.47
N ALA A 15 -0.90 39.21 2.17
CA ALA A 15 0.05 38.23 1.66
C ALA A 15 -0.71 37.35 0.67
N THR A 16 -0.72 37.74 -0.59
CA THR A 16 -1.12 36.84 -1.68
C THR A 16 -0.01 35.81 -1.82
N LEU A 17 -0.26 34.58 -1.36
CA LEU A 17 0.58 33.42 -1.66
C LEU A 17 0.61 33.25 -3.17
N LEU A 18 1.68 33.72 -3.80
CA LEU A 18 1.99 33.41 -5.18
C LEU A 18 2.52 31.97 -5.19
N VAL A 19 1.62 30.99 -5.32
CA VAL A 19 2.01 29.61 -5.65
C VAL A 19 2.53 29.65 -7.08
N ILE A 20 3.83 29.76 -7.22
CA ILE A 20 4.52 29.53 -8.49
C ILE A 20 4.28 28.07 -8.83
N GLN A 21 3.32 27.80 -9.72
CA GLN A 21 3.24 26.53 -10.43
C GLN A 21 4.54 26.37 -11.22
N LEU A 22 5.46 25.58 -10.67
CA LEU A 22 6.57 25.04 -11.44
C LEU A 22 5.97 24.14 -12.53
N PRO A 23 6.35 24.32 -13.81
CA PRO A 23 5.89 23.42 -14.85
C PRO A 23 6.47 22.02 -14.58
N ALA A 24 5.59 21.03 -14.48
CA ALA A 24 5.93 19.61 -14.45
C ALA A 24 6.58 19.22 -15.78
N SER A 25 7.89 19.45 -15.91
CA SER A 25 8.69 18.96 -17.01
C SER A 25 9.31 17.61 -16.65
N ALA A 26 8.81 16.55 -17.32
CA ALA A 26 9.46 15.26 -17.56
C ALA A 26 10.05 14.54 -16.34
N GLN A 27 9.17 13.95 -15.53
CA GLN A 27 9.41 12.65 -14.92
C GLN A 27 8.18 11.83 -15.31
N ASP A 28 8.28 11.05 -16.39
CA ASP A 28 7.25 10.06 -16.66
C ASP A 28 7.32 9.04 -15.54
N GLU A 29 6.19 8.88 -14.84
CA GLU A 29 6.12 7.83 -13.84
C GLU A 29 6.05 6.46 -14.54
N ILE A 30 6.96 5.56 -14.20
CA ILE A 30 6.97 4.17 -14.62
C ILE A 30 5.93 3.46 -13.76
N LEU A 31 4.73 3.36 -14.28
CA LEU A 31 3.73 2.47 -13.72
C LEU A 31 4.04 1.07 -14.24
N GLY A 32 4.75 0.28 -13.43
CA GLY A 32 5.01 -1.13 -13.71
C GLY A 32 3.70 -1.92 -13.82
N ARG A 33 3.78 -3.05 -14.50
CA ARG A 33 2.64 -3.97 -14.66
C ARG A 33 2.68 -4.96 -13.50
N PRO A 34 1.61 -5.09 -12.69
CA PRO A 34 1.51 -6.22 -11.77
C PRO A 34 1.48 -7.51 -12.60
N GLY A 35 2.38 -8.45 -12.32
CA GLY A 35 2.47 -9.67 -13.09
C GLY A 35 3.14 -10.80 -12.33
N LYS A 36 2.39 -11.89 -12.23
CA LYS A 36 2.73 -13.29 -11.91
C LYS A 36 3.96 -13.55 -11.02
N CYS A 37 3.65 -13.97 -9.79
CA CYS A 37 4.34 -15.05 -9.08
C CYS A 37 3.31 -16.19 -8.82
N ALA A 38 3.35 -17.31 -9.55
CA ALA A 38 2.51 -18.47 -9.24
C ALA A 38 3.24 -19.80 -9.51
N PHE A 39 3.19 -20.69 -8.52
CA PHE A 39 3.59 -22.10 -8.62
C PHE A 39 2.57 -22.98 -7.85
N ASN A 40 2.54 -24.26 -8.18
CA ASN A 40 1.52 -25.23 -7.72
C ASN A 40 1.59 -25.55 -6.22
N GLU A 41 0.41 -25.74 -5.64
CA GLU A 41 0.09 -26.01 -4.22
C GLU A 41 0.81 -27.22 -3.61
N VAL A 42 1.18 -27.11 -2.32
CA VAL A 42 1.40 -28.26 -1.43
C VAL A 42 0.69 -27.99 -0.09
N ASN A 43 -0.22 -28.90 0.29
CA ASN A 43 -0.92 -28.94 1.57
C ASN A 43 0.03 -29.30 2.74
N ALA A 44 -0.10 -28.64 3.90
CA ALA A 44 -0.28 -29.26 5.23
C ALA A 44 -0.37 -28.24 6.39
N GLN A 45 -0.83 -28.71 7.56
CA GLN A 45 -1.52 -28.02 8.65
C GLN A 45 -0.67 -27.60 9.88
N ARG A 46 -1.13 -26.51 10.55
CA ARG A 46 -1.13 -26.15 12.02
C ARG A 46 0.23 -25.90 12.71
N THR A 47 0.48 -24.94 13.62
CA THR A 47 -0.29 -23.91 14.37
C THR A 47 0.70 -22.88 14.95
N THR A 48 0.56 -21.60 14.63
CA THR A 48 0.64 -20.36 15.46
C THR A 48 0.21 -19.20 14.55
N ARG A 49 -0.29 -18.09 15.10
CA ARG A 49 -0.93 -17.01 14.32
C ARG A 49 0.02 -16.32 13.32
N ALA A 50 -0.62 -15.90 12.22
CA ALA A 50 -0.17 -15.03 11.15
C ALA A 50 0.95 -15.58 10.26
N ILE A 51 0.59 -15.84 8.99
CA ILE A 51 1.35 -16.55 7.94
C ILE A 51 1.41 -18.07 8.17
N ILE A 52 0.90 -18.85 7.20
CA ILE A 52 0.97 -20.31 7.28
C ILE A 52 2.44 -20.73 7.24
N PRO A 53 2.92 -21.56 8.18
CA PRO A 53 4.27 -22.10 8.13
C PRO A 53 4.53 -22.80 6.79
N TYR A 54 5.50 -22.29 6.03
CA TYR A 54 6.01 -22.91 4.82
C TYR A 54 7.29 -23.70 5.14
N ASN A 55 7.64 -24.67 4.29
CA ASN A 55 8.96 -25.31 4.34
C ASN A 55 9.64 -25.10 2.99
N PRO A 56 10.73 -24.32 2.92
CA PRO A 56 11.46 -23.68 4.02
C PRO A 56 10.68 -22.55 4.73
N VAL A 57 11.00 -22.30 5.99
CA VAL A 57 10.34 -21.24 6.78
C VAL A 57 10.61 -19.88 6.14
N HIS A 58 9.63 -18.98 6.24
CA HIS A 58 9.79 -17.59 5.82
C HIS A 58 10.90 -16.87 6.57
N ILE A 59 11.36 -15.75 6.02
CA ILE A 59 12.27 -14.85 6.71
C ILE A 59 11.67 -14.52 8.09
N PRO A 60 12.41 -14.73 9.19
CA PRO A 60 11.86 -14.50 10.52
C PRO A 60 11.73 -12.99 10.79
N THR A 61 10.50 -12.49 10.91
CA THR A 61 10.21 -11.04 10.91
C THR A 61 10.06 -10.41 12.29
N ASN A 62 10.03 -11.22 13.35
CA ASN A 62 9.71 -10.78 14.72
C ASN A 62 10.67 -11.36 15.78
N LEU A 63 11.96 -11.54 15.42
CA LEU A 63 12.99 -12.03 16.34
C LEU A 63 13.34 -11.06 17.48
N GLY A 64 12.70 -9.89 17.51
CA GLY A 64 12.90 -8.82 18.47
C GLY A 64 14.01 -7.85 18.08
N PRO A 65 14.07 -6.68 18.73
CA PRO A 65 14.86 -5.54 18.27
C PRO A 65 16.39 -5.73 18.36
N SER A 66 16.86 -6.74 19.09
CA SER A 66 18.30 -7.04 19.21
C SER A 66 18.83 -7.99 18.14
N LYS A 67 17.94 -8.65 17.39
CA LYS A 67 18.31 -9.63 16.38
C LYS A 67 18.31 -8.98 15.01
N VAL A 68 19.33 -9.30 14.21
CA VAL A 68 19.49 -8.79 12.86
C VAL A 68 19.40 -9.96 11.90
N VAL A 69 18.44 -9.92 10.99
CA VAL A 69 18.37 -10.84 9.85
C VAL A 69 19.36 -10.35 8.80
N THR A 70 20.30 -11.21 8.40
CA THR A 70 21.31 -10.84 7.40
C THR A 70 21.05 -11.56 6.08
N ILE A 71 20.79 -10.80 5.01
CA ILE A 71 20.49 -11.34 3.68
C ILE A 71 21.70 -11.11 2.76
N PRO A 72 22.35 -12.16 2.22
CA PRO A 72 23.35 -12.00 1.17
C PRO A 72 22.70 -11.54 -0.14
N VAL A 73 23.32 -10.55 -0.77
CA VAL A 73 22.95 -10.02 -2.09
C VAL A 73 24.07 -10.36 -3.07
N PHE A 74 23.75 -11.05 -4.14
CA PHE A 74 24.71 -11.40 -5.20
C PHE A 74 24.46 -10.54 -6.43
N LEU A 75 25.52 -9.90 -6.93
CA LEU A 75 25.50 -9.14 -8.18
C LEU A 75 25.86 -10.09 -9.33
N ALA A 76 24.95 -10.30 -10.27
CA ALA A 76 25.11 -11.27 -11.36
C ALA A 76 25.05 -10.59 -12.73
N GLU A 77 26.11 -10.75 -13.51
CA GLU A 77 26.14 -10.39 -14.92
C GLU A 77 25.82 -11.58 -15.80
N PHE A 78 25.28 -11.32 -16.98
CA PHE A 78 25.15 -12.32 -18.03
C PHE A 78 26.43 -12.38 -18.87
N GLN A 79 26.53 -13.38 -19.74
CA GLN A 79 27.64 -13.47 -20.70
C GLN A 79 27.68 -12.24 -21.64
N ASP A 80 26.51 -11.76 -22.06
CA ASP A 80 26.30 -10.71 -23.07
C ASP A 80 25.86 -9.36 -22.48
N VAL A 81 25.41 -9.32 -21.22
CA VAL A 81 24.95 -8.09 -20.55
C VAL A 81 25.69 -7.88 -19.23
N LYS A 82 26.23 -6.66 -19.09
CA LYS A 82 27.10 -6.21 -17.99
C LYS A 82 26.45 -5.08 -17.22
N PHE A 83 26.84 -4.91 -15.96
CA PHE A 83 26.32 -3.81 -15.15
C PHE A 83 26.67 -2.46 -15.79
N SER A 84 25.70 -1.54 -15.74
CA SER A 84 25.85 -0.16 -16.21
C SER A 84 25.76 0.86 -15.07
N VAL A 85 25.33 0.44 -13.88
CA VAL A 85 25.36 1.28 -12.67
C VAL A 85 26.79 1.63 -12.28
N HIS A 86 27.06 2.93 -12.13
CA HIS A 86 28.34 3.46 -11.72
C HIS A 86 28.65 3.13 -10.26
N GLN A 87 29.94 2.95 -9.95
CA GLN A 87 30.40 2.64 -8.59
C GLN A 87 29.65 1.44 -7.98
N LEU A 88 29.45 0.40 -8.79
CA LEU A 88 28.53 -0.72 -8.59
C LEU A 88 28.36 -1.17 -7.13
N ASN A 89 29.45 -1.58 -6.47
CA ASN A 89 29.38 -2.07 -5.08
C ASN A 89 28.93 -0.98 -4.10
N GLN A 90 29.41 0.25 -4.24
CA GLN A 90 28.98 1.36 -3.39
C GLN A 90 27.53 1.75 -3.67
N ALA A 91 27.10 1.72 -4.93
CA ALA A 91 25.73 2.01 -5.33
C ALA A 91 24.72 1.03 -4.72
N PHE A 92 25.02 -0.28 -4.79
CA PHE A 92 24.15 -1.29 -4.18
C PHE A 92 24.31 -1.38 -2.66
N GLU A 93 25.48 -1.07 -2.10
CA GLU A 93 25.64 -0.95 -0.63
C GLU A 93 24.72 0.15 -0.07
N GLN A 94 24.68 1.35 -0.66
CA GLN A 94 23.75 2.38 -0.19
C GLN A 94 22.29 2.05 -0.52
N TYR A 95 22.01 1.43 -1.67
CA TYR A 95 20.65 1.02 -2.04
C TYR A 95 20.04 0.06 -1.01
N PHE A 96 20.82 -0.91 -0.53
CA PHE A 96 20.33 -1.88 0.46
C PHE A 96 20.50 -1.43 1.92
N ASN A 97 21.63 -0.82 2.28
CA ASN A 97 22.00 -0.57 3.69
C ASN A 97 22.11 0.92 4.08
N GLY A 98 22.05 1.85 3.12
CA GLY A 98 22.37 3.25 3.35
C GLY A 98 21.42 3.96 4.32
N GLU A 99 21.99 4.68 5.29
CA GLU A 99 21.24 5.63 6.14
C GLU A 99 20.93 6.93 5.39
N THR A 100 21.83 7.32 4.48
CA THR A 100 21.70 8.45 3.56
C THR A 100 22.10 8.01 2.17
N LEU A 101 21.40 8.50 1.15
CA LEU A 101 21.68 8.17 -0.24
C LEU A 101 22.24 9.39 -0.97
N VAL A 102 23.34 9.18 -1.71
CA VAL A 102 23.94 10.20 -2.57
C VAL A 102 23.89 9.75 -4.02
N ASN A 103 23.75 10.69 -4.95
CA ASN A 103 23.79 10.38 -6.36
C ASN A 103 25.20 9.93 -6.78
N LEU A 104 25.34 8.66 -7.17
CA LEU A 104 26.61 8.11 -7.68
C LEU A 104 26.69 8.08 -9.21
N GLY A 105 25.71 8.70 -9.89
CA GLY A 105 25.63 8.79 -11.36
C GLY A 105 24.30 8.27 -11.90
N ASN A 106 23.69 7.29 -11.23
CA ASN A 106 22.45 6.63 -11.68
C ASN A 106 21.22 7.02 -10.86
N GLY A 107 21.29 8.08 -10.05
CA GLY A 107 20.14 8.61 -9.30
C GLY A 107 19.76 7.82 -8.05
N ASN A 108 20.73 7.24 -7.33
CA ASN A 108 20.47 6.55 -6.05
C ASN A 108 19.73 7.43 -5.02
N ASP A 109 20.01 8.73 -5.01
CA ASP A 109 19.39 9.75 -4.16
C ASP A 109 17.92 10.04 -4.50
N ARG A 110 17.38 9.42 -5.55
CA ARG A 110 15.95 9.47 -5.87
C ARG A 110 15.13 8.61 -4.91
N ASN A 111 15.68 7.48 -4.47
CA ASN A 111 15.05 6.62 -3.47
C ASN A 111 14.93 7.39 -2.15
N PHE A 112 13.78 7.31 -1.48
CA PHE A 112 13.55 7.98 -0.20
C PHE A 112 14.50 7.48 0.90
N GLY A 113 14.78 6.19 0.86
CA GLY A 113 15.66 5.49 1.78
C GLY A 113 16.16 4.21 1.15
N SER A 114 17.06 3.53 1.86
CA SER A 114 17.48 2.17 1.49
C SER A 114 16.40 1.14 1.80
N VAL A 115 16.56 -0.08 1.26
CA VAL A 115 15.70 -1.23 1.58
C VAL A 115 15.69 -1.50 3.09
N ARG A 116 16.87 -1.48 3.74
CA ARG A 116 16.98 -1.59 5.20
C ARG A 116 16.21 -0.49 5.93
N LYS A 117 16.32 0.76 5.47
CA LYS A 117 15.61 1.89 6.08
C LYS A 117 14.09 1.75 5.95
N TYR A 118 13.60 1.32 4.79
CA TYR A 118 12.17 1.05 4.59
C TYR A 118 11.66 0.06 5.64
N PHE A 119 12.24 -1.15 5.69
CA PHE A 119 11.77 -2.19 6.61
C PHE A 119 11.90 -1.79 8.09
N HIS A 120 12.97 -1.11 8.47
CA HIS A 120 13.13 -0.59 9.82
C HIS A 120 12.03 0.43 10.18
N ASP A 121 11.77 1.39 9.30
CA ASP A 121 10.79 2.46 9.55
C ASP A 121 9.35 1.92 9.56
N ILE A 122 8.98 1.05 8.61
CA ILE A 122 7.62 0.49 8.53
C ILE A 122 7.32 -0.46 9.70
N SER A 123 8.31 -1.24 10.14
CA SER A 123 8.20 -2.13 11.31
C SER A 123 8.34 -1.40 12.65
N ASN A 124 8.67 -0.11 12.66
CA ASN A 124 9.00 0.64 13.88
C ASN A 124 10.11 -0.05 14.70
N GLY A 125 11.09 -0.65 14.01
CA GLY A 125 12.25 -1.32 14.61
C GLY A 125 12.03 -2.78 15.03
N ASP A 126 10.83 -3.35 14.85
CA ASP A 126 10.58 -4.77 15.16
C ASP A 126 11.29 -5.73 14.19
N PHE A 127 11.57 -5.27 12.97
CA PHE A 127 12.32 -6.01 11.98
C PHE A 127 13.60 -5.27 11.59
N ASN A 128 14.74 -5.86 11.98
CA ASN A 128 16.06 -5.33 11.67
C ASN A 128 16.73 -6.22 10.64
N VAL A 129 16.83 -5.72 9.40
CA VAL A 129 17.51 -6.41 8.31
C VAL A 129 18.84 -5.74 7.99
N LYS A 130 19.82 -6.53 7.56
CA LYS A 130 21.09 -6.06 7.00
C LYS A 130 21.42 -6.86 5.76
N PHE A 131 22.05 -6.22 4.78
CA PHE A 131 22.42 -6.88 3.53
C PHE A 131 23.93 -7.01 3.41
N LYS A 132 24.40 -8.06 2.74
CA LYS A 132 25.83 -8.29 2.45
C LYS A 132 26.03 -8.45 0.96
N ILE A 133 26.70 -7.50 0.32
CA ILE A 133 26.84 -7.45 -1.14
C ILE A 133 28.08 -8.26 -1.59
N TYR A 134 27.89 -9.15 -2.54
CA TYR A 134 28.94 -9.99 -3.15
C TYR A 134 28.92 -9.88 -4.68
N GLY A 135 30.09 -9.98 -5.30
CA GLY A 135 30.26 -9.98 -6.76
C GLY A 135 30.84 -8.67 -7.32
N PRO A 136 30.67 -8.43 -8.63
CA PRO A 136 29.86 -9.21 -9.56
C PRO A 136 30.46 -10.58 -9.91
N VAL A 137 29.59 -11.54 -10.23
CA VAL A 137 29.92 -12.80 -10.92
C VAL A 137 29.37 -12.78 -12.34
N THR A 138 29.96 -13.54 -13.27
CA THR A 138 29.42 -13.68 -14.64
C THR A 138 28.85 -15.08 -14.83
N LEU A 139 27.54 -15.13 -15.10
CA LEU A 139 26.80 -16.33 -15.45
C LEU A 139 27.27 -16.91 -16.80
N SER A 140 27.13 -18.22 -16.97
CA SER A 140 27.66 -18.96 -18.12
C SER A 140 26.86 -18.79 -19.42
N LYS A 141 25.62 -18.28 -19.36
CA LYS A 141 24.75 -18.08 -20.52
C LYS A 141 24.40 -16.61 -20.74
N GLU A 142 23.90 -16.32 -21.94
CA GLU A 142 23.34 -15.03 -22.30
C GLU A 142 22.02 -14.76 -21.55
N MET A 143 21.66 -13.49 -21.36
CA MET A 143 20.44 -13.07 -20.66
C MET A 143 19.18 -13.77 -21.18
N LYS A 144 19.08 -13.93 -22.50
CA LYS A 144 17.97 -14.60 -23.17
C LYS A 144 17.72 -16.03 -22.69
N TYR A 145 18.76 -16.77 -22.29
CA TYR A 145 18.58 -18.10 -21.74
C TYR A 145 17.79 -18.04 -20.42
N TYR A 146 18.17 -17.14 -19.52
CA TYR A 146 17.53 -17.04 -18.21
C TYR A 146 16.19 -16.32 -18.25
N GLY A 147 16.04 -15.26 -19.05
CA GLY A 147 14.84 -14.44 -19.10
C GLY A 147 13.78 -14.89 -20.11
N GLY A 148 14.11 -15.82 -20.99
CA GLY A 148 13.25 -16.26 -22.09
C GLY A 148 13.19 -15.23 -23.23
N THR A 149 12.23 -15.40 -24.16
CA THR A 149 12.15 -14.57 -25.39
C THR A 149 10.87 -13.76 -25.54
N ASN A 150 9.87 -13.97 -24.69
CA ASN A 150 8.58 -13.31 -24.80
C ASN A 150 8.45 -12.23 -23.72
N ILE A 151 8.20 -10.99 -24.16
CA ILE A 151 8.00 -9.84 -23.26
C ILE A 151 6.64 -9.90 -22.54
N SER A 152 5.69 -10.67 -23.08
CA SER A 152 4.34 -10.82 -22.52
C SER A 152 4.18 -12.08 -21.66
N ASP A 153 5.17 -12.97 -21.65
CA ASP A 153 5.17 -14.08 -20.69
C ASP A 153 5.61 -13.52 -19.35
N GLY A 154 4.73 -13.62 -18.35
CA GLY A 154 5.02 -13.31 -16.95
C GLY A 154 5.98 -14.33 -16.32
N GLY A 155 7.11 -14.59 -16.98
CA GLY A 155 8.15 -15.52 -16.57
C GLY A 155 8.00 -16.97 -17.03
N ASP A 156 7.04 -17.32 -17.88
CA ASP A 156 6.95 -18.68 -18.45
C ASP A 156 8.16 -18.96 -19.38
N GLY A 157 8.82 -20.11 -19.18
CA GLY A 157 10.07 -20.47 -19.87
C GLY A 157 11.35 -19.76 -19.40
N SER A 158 11.34 -19.06 -18.25
CA SER A 158 12.53 -18.41 -17.67
C SER A 158 13.28 -19.33 -16.69
N HIS A 159 14.60 -19.44 -16.83
CA HIS A 159 15.47 -20.25 -15.96
C HIS A 159 15.93 -19.44 -14.73
N ARG A 160 14.99 -18.85 -14.00
CA ARG A 160 15.24 -17.97 -12.83
C ARG A 160 15.93 -18.71 -11.69
N GLU A 161 15.47 -19.92 -11.39
CA GLU A 161 16.09 -20.75 -10.36
C GLU A 161 17.54 -21.10 -10.72
N GLU A 162 17.81 -21.43 -11.99
CA GLU A 162 19.18 -21.68 -12.47
C GLU A 162 20.06 -20.43 -12.36
N LEU A 163 19.54 -19.24 -12.71
CA LEU A 163 20.24 -17.97 -12.55
C LEU A 163 20.71 -17.79 -11.10
N VAL A 164 19.79 -17.95 -10.15
CA VAL A 164 20.07 -17.78 -8.71
C VAL A 164 21.11 -18.79 -8.25
N ASN A 165 20.88 -20.07 -8.54
CA ASN A 165 21.78 -21.14 -8.13
C ASN A 165 23.18 -20.96 -8.71
N GLU A 166 23.29 -20.56 -9.97
CA GLU A 166 24.57 -20.31 -10.60
C GLU A 166 25.28 -19.08 -10.01
N ALA A 167 24.56 -17.97 -9.79
CA ALA A 167 25.12 -16.77 -9.17
C ALA A 167 25.69 -17.06 -7.78
N VAL A 168 24.90 -17.76 -6.93
CA VAL A 168 25.33 -18.17 -5.59
C VAL A 168 26.53 -19.10 -5.67
N ASN A 169 26.50 -20.10 -6.57
CA ASN A 169 27.59 -21.07 -6.75
C ASN A 169 28.91 -20.40 -7.14
N LEU A 170 28.87 -19.45 -8.08
CA LEU A 170 30.05 -18.69 -8.51
C LEU A 170 30.59 -17.78 -7.40
N ALA A 171 29.72 -17.27 -6.53
CA ALA A 171 30.08 -16.37 -5.46
C ALA A 171 30.42 -17.06 -4.13
N GLN A 172 30.29 -18.39 -4.00
CA GLN A 172 30.50 -19.08 -2.72
C GLN A 172 31.85 -18.77 -2.07
N SER A 173 32.93 -18.70 -2.86
CA SER A 173 34.28 -18.40 -2.36
C SER A 173 34.46 -16.97 -1.84
N MET A 174 33.53 -16.05 -2.17
CA MET A 174 33.52 -14.67 -1.69
C MET A 174 32.86 -14.55 -0.31
N VAL A 175 32.08 -15.55 0.10
CA VAL A 175 31.35 -15.55 1.37
C VAL A 175 32.26 -16.08 2.46
N SER A 176 32.56 -15.23 3.45
CA SER A 176 33.35 -15.63 4.61
C SER A 176 32.58 -16.60 5.51
N THR A 177 33.29 -17.48 6.22
CA THR A 177 32.66 -18.36 7.23
C THR A 177 31.89 -17.56 8.29
N SER A 178 32.38 -16.38 8.66
CA SER A 178 31.69 -15.50 9.60
C SER A 178 30.39 -14.92 9.05
N ASP A 179 30.34 -14.54 7.78
CA ASP A 179 29.09 -14.06 7.17
C ASP A 179 28.07 -15.19 7.05
N ALA A 180 28.50 -16.36 6.58
CA ALA A 180 27.63 -17.53 6.42
C ALA A 180 26.89 -17.94 7.70
N GLN A 181 27.51 -17.74 8.88
CA GLN A 181 26.89 -18.02 10.17
C GLN A 181 25.75 -17.04 10.53
N THR A 182 25.64 -15.90 9.84
CA THR A 182 24.63 -14.87 10.12
C THR A 182 23.40 -14.93 9.22
N PHE A 183 23.42 -15.78 8.19
CA PHE A 183 22.37 -15.87 7.17
C PHE A 183 21.21 -16.81 7.53
N ASP A 184 21.26 -17.41 8.71
CA ASP A 184 20.23 -18.28 9.30
C ASP A 184 19.90 -17.68 10.67
N ALA A 185 19.03 -16.68 10.70
CA ALA A 185 18.86 -15.83 11.88
C ALA A 185 18.05 -16.52 13.00
N ASN A 186 17.20 -17.49 12.64
CA ASN A 186 16.38 -18.28 13.57
C ASN A 186 17.00 -19.65 13.90
N ASN A 187 18.13 -20.03 13.29
CA ASN A 187 18.84 -21.29 13.45
C ASN A 187 18.00 -22.52 13.05
N ASP A 188 17.16 -22.42 12.03
CA ASP A 188 16.32 -23.52 11.54
C ASP A 188 17.03 -24.45 10.54
N GLY A 189 18.27 -24.11 10.15
CA GLY A 189 19.11 -24.89 9.24
C GLY A 189 19.05 -24.41 7.78
N TYR A 190 18.24 -23.39 7.48
CA TYR A 190 18.16 -22.76 6.18
C TYR A 190 18.83 -21.40 6.17
N ILE A 191 19.33 -20.99 5.01
CA ILE A 191 19.63 -19.58 4.75
C ILE A 191 18.28 -18.86 4.59
N ASP A 192 17.98 -17.87 5.44
CA ASP A 192 16.65 -17.22 5.51
C ASP A 192 16.18 -16.80 4.11
N CYS A 193 17.03 -16.07 3.38
CA CYS A 193 16.82 -15.68 2.00
C CYS A 193 18.15 -15.31 1.35
N VAL A 194 18.28 -15.48 0.03
CA VAL A 194 19.30 -14.82 -0.80
C VAL A 194 18.64 -13.80 -1.72
N TYR A 195 19.34 -12.71 -2.04
CA TYR A 195 18.88 -11.76 -3.06
C TYR A 195 19.84 -11.76 -4.25
N VAL A 196 19.33 -11.68 -5.48
CA VAL A 196 20.18 -11.48 -6.66
C VAL A 196 19.77 -10.20 -7.38
N ILE A 197 20.72 -9.28 -7.55
CA ILE A 197 20.59 -8.20 -8.54
C ILE A 197 21.29 -8.67 -9.79
N TYR A 198 20.58 -8.72 -10.92
CA TYR A 198 21.19 -9.04 -12.20
C TYR A 198 21.39 -7.79 -13.09
N ALA A 199 22.38 -7.83 -13.98
CA ALA A 199 22.66 -6.75 -14.93
C ALA A 199 21.52 -6.54 -15.93
N GLY A 200 21.12 -5.29 -16.16
CA GLY A 200 19.99 -4.92 -17.01
C GLY A 200 18.67 -4.69 -16.27
N MET A 201 17.60 -4.45 -17.03
CA MET A 201 16.30 -4.02 -16.51
C MET A 201 15.38 -5.19 -16.11
N GLY A 202 14.43 -4.92 -15.22
CA GLY A 202 13.33 -5.84 -14.88
C GLY A 202 12.29 -6.01 -15.99
N LYS A 203 11.86 -7.25 -16.27
CA LYS A 203 10.77 -7.52 -17.23
C LYS A 203 9.42 -6.94 -16.77
N ASN A 204 9.20 -6.86 -15.45
CA ASN A 204 8.00 -6.30 -14.82
C ASN A 204 7.73 -4.82 -15.21
N PHE A 205 8.76 -4.08 -15.61
CA PHE A 205 8.58 -2.72 -16.13
C PHE A 205 8.06 -2.65 -17.57
N ASN A 206 8.11 -3.77 -18.32
CA ASN A 206 7.72 -3.84 -19.72
C ASN A 206 8.32 -2.68 -20.54
N ALA A 207 9.64 -2.52 -20.47
CA ALA A 207 10.33 -1.45 -21.18
C ALA A 207 10.09 -1.55 -22.70
N PRO A 208 9.88 -0.43 -23.41
CA PRO A 208 9.77 -0.43 -24.86
C PRO A 208 11.06 -0.97 -25.51
N VAL A 209 10.93 -1.93 -26.42
CA VAL A 209 12.08 -2.57 -27.10
C VAL A 209 12.86 -1.55 -27.94
N GLU A 210 12.18 -0.51 -28.42
CA GLU A 210 12.77 0.60 -29.17
C GLU A 210 13.74 1.43 -28.32
N GLU A 211 13.48 1.54 -27.01
CA GLU A 211 14.30 2.28 -26.07
C GLU A 211 15.33 1.38 -25.36
N TYR A 212 14.96 0.13 -25.11
CA TYR A 212 15.77 -0.88 -24.44
C TYR A 212 15.72 -2.21 -25.21
N PRO A 213 16.60 -2.41 -26.22
CA PRO A 213 16.55 -3.57 -27.13
C PRO A 213 16.58 -4.95 -26.46
N GLN A 214 17.14 -5.04 -25.24
CA GLN A 214 17.19 -6.28 -24.46
C GLN A 214 15.87 -6.60 -23.74
N ALA A 215 14.86 -5.71 -23.77
CA ALA A 215 13.64 -5.82 -22.95
C ALA A 215 12.94 -7.19 -23.05
N ALA A 216 12.84 -7.78 -24.25
CA ALA A 216 12.20 -9.08 -24.44
C ALA A 216 12.93 -10.26 -23.74
N ASN A 217 14.25 -10.10 -23.54
CA ASN A 217 15.13 -11.12 -22.98
C ASN A 217 15.35 -10.98 -21.47
N THR A 218 14.82 -9.90 -20.86
CA THR A 218 15.01 -9.63 -19.43
C THR A 218 14.37 -10.69 -18.54
N VAL A 219 14.82 -10.74 -17.29
CA VAL A 219 14.27 -11.64 -16.27
C VAL A 219 13.12 -10.92 -15.53
N TRP A 220 12.11 -11.67 -15.10
CA TRP A 220 11.03 -11.12 -14.28
C TRP A 220 11.46 -11.09 -12.81
N ALA A 221 11.30 -9.94 -12.14
CA ALA A 221 11.57 -9.83 -10.71
C ALA A 221 10.59 -10.73 -9.93
N CYS A 222 11.09 -11.55 -9.01
CA CYS A 222 10.22 -12.50 -8.31
C CYS A 222 10.88 -13.02 -7.04
N THR A 223 10.06 -13.71 -6.25
CA THR A 223 10.46 -14.42 -5.05
C THR A 223 9.94 -15.85 -5.07
N SER A 224 10.82 -16.80 -4.74
CA SER A 224 10.48 -18.22 -4.73
C SER A 224 11.47 -19.02 -3.88
N VAL A 225 11.41 -20.34 -4.00
CA VAL A 225 12.29 -21.29 -3.32
C VAL A 225 13.18 -22.01 -4.31
N THR A 226 14.28 -22.58 -3.81
CA THR A 226 15.20 -23.35 -4.64
C THR A 226 15.86 -24.49 -3.87
N ASN A 227 16.41 -25.46 -4.60
CA ASN A 227 17.28 -26.51 -4.05
C ASN A 227 18.76 -26.10 -3.95
N GLY A 228 19.08 -24.84 -4.21
CA GLY A 228 20.43 -24.28 -4.06
C GLY A 228 20.96 -24.34 -2.63
N THR A 229 22.29 -24.23 -2.51
CA THR A 229 22.97 -24.18 -1.21
C THR A 229 23.97 -23.04 -1.16
N LEU A 230 24.18 -22.50 0.04
CA LEU A 230 25.21 -21.53 0.33
C LEU A 230 25.92 -21.94 1.62
N ALA A 231 27.26 -22.03 1.56
CA ALA A 231 28.08 -22.42 2.71
C ALA A 231 27.62 -23.72 3.41
N GLY A 232 27.13 -24.68 2.61
CA GLY A 232 26.68 -26.00 3.09
C GLY A 232 25.28 -26.04 3.71
N LYS A 233 24.54 -24.93 3.72
CA LYS A 233 23.12 -24.87 4.12
C LYS A 233 22.21 -24.73 2.89
N GLN A 234 21.00 -25.27 2.97
CA GLN A 234 19.99 -25.08 1.94
C GLN A 234 19.50 -23.63 1.94
N ILE A 235 19.25 -23.08 0.76
CA ILE A 235 18.61 -21.77 0.62
C ILE A 235 17.12 -21.91 0.93
N GLY A 236 16.62 -21.09 1.86
CA GLY A 236 15.20 -21.00 2.17
C GLY A 236 14.46 -20.32 1.02
N TRP A 237 14.63 -19.01 0.93
CA TRP A 237 14.02 -18.20 -0.14
C TRP A 237 15.06 -17.57 -1.04
N TYR A 238 14.66 -17.22 -2.25
CA TYR A 238 15.37 -16.26 -3.07
C TYR A 238 14.43 -15.17 -3.56
N SER A 239 14.97 -13.95 -3.69
CA SER A 239 14.34 -12.86 -4.43
C SER A 239 15.31 -12.34 -5.49
N ILE A 240 14.79 -11.90 -6.64
CA ILE A 240 15.61 -11.38 -7.75
C ILE A 240 15.01 -10.12 -8.35
N ALA A 241 15.87 -9.18 -8.78
CA ALA A 241 15.47 -8.02 -9.56
C ALA A 241 16.62 -7.51 -10.46
N GLY A 242 16.28 -6.72 -11.49
CA GLY A 242 17.27 -6.08 -12.36
C GLY A 242 17.90 -4.85 -11.72
N GLU A 243 19.08 -4.46 -12.21
CA GLU A 243 19.86 -3.29 -11.74
C GLU A 243 19.21 -1.94 -12.11
N LEU A 244 18.32 -1.90 -13.11
CA LEU A 244 17.76 -0.67 -13.72
C LEU A 244 16.23 -0.58 -13.66
N ILE A 245 15.72 0.65 -13.71
CA ILE A 245 14.34 1.00 -14.11
C ILE A 245 14.32 1.76 -15.44
N PRO A 246 13.18 1.81 -16.16
CA PRO A 246 13.02 2.69 -17.31
C PRO A 246 13.29 4.17 -17.00
N GLY A 247 13.61 4.95 -18.02
CA GLY A 247 13.95 6.37 -17.90
C GLY A 247 15.44 6.62 -17.65
N LYS A 248 15.94 7.66 -18.32
CA LYS A 248 17.35 8.05 -18.28
C LYS A 248 17.58 9.19 -17.29
N VAL A 249 18.75 9.19 -16.66
CA VAL A 249 19.23 10.30 -15.86
C VAL A 249 19.33 11.53 -16.76
N LYS A 250 18.76 12.64 -16.30
CA LYS A 250 18.64 13.88 -17.08
C LYS A 250 20.00 14.32 -17.64
N ASN A 251 20.04 14.63 -18.93
CA ASN A 251 21.23 15.06 -19.67
C ASN A 251 22.35 14.01 -19.75
N THR A 252 22.04 12.72 -19.56
CA THR A 252 22.97 11.60 -19.74
C THR A 252 22.34 10.53 -20.62
N ASN A 253 23.13 9.51 -20.99
CA ASN A 253 22.61 8.28 -21.58
C ASN A 253 22.42 7.16 -20.54
N ASP A 254 22.70 7.44 -19.27
CA ASP A 254 22.67 6.47 -18.19
C ASP A 254 21.23 6.23 -17.76
N TRP A 255 20.92 4.97 -17.51
CA TRP A 255 19.63 4.58 -16.93
C TRP A 255 19.62 4.85 -15.42
N TYR A 256 18.43 5.11 -14.88
CA TYR A 256 18.28 5.15 -13.43
C TYR A 256 18.55 3.75 -12.84
N ILE A 257 19.24 3.72 -11.71
CA ILE A 257 19.33 2.53 -10.87
C ILE A 257 17.91 2.10 -10.46
N GLN A 258 17.74 0.80 -10.24
CA GLN A 258 16.56 0.19 -9.67
C GLN A 258 16.00 1.02 -8.50
N SER A 259 14.68 1.09 -8.42
CA SER A 259 13.95 1.71 -7.32
C SER A 259 13.77 0.71 -6.17
N ILE A 260 13.62 1.16 -4.93
CA ILE A 260 13.51 0.20 -3.81
C ILE A 260 12.17 -0.52 -3.74
N GLY A 261 11.11 0.00 -4.38
CA GLY A 261 9.75 -0.53 -4.25
C GLY A 261 9.61 -2.00 -4.64
N VAL A 262 10.06 -2.38 -5.84
CA VAL A 262 10.05 -3.79 -6.30
C VAL A 262 10.85 -4.68 -5.36
N THR A 263 12.04 -4.24 -4.92
CA THR A 263 12.84 -5.04 -3.97
C THR A 263 12.14 -5.24 -2.63
N CYS A 264 11.43 -4.21 -2.13
CA CYS A 264 10.66 -4.32 -0.89
C CYS A 264 9.46 -5.24 -1.07
N HIS A 265 8.72 -5.13 -2.18
CA HIS A 265 7.60 -6.00 -2.53
C HIS A 265 8.04 -7.47 -2.58
N GLU A 266 9.10 -7.76 -3.33
CA GLU A 266 9.60 -9.13 -3.48
C GLU A 266 10.08 -9.74 -2.16
N LEU A 267 10.86 -9.01 -1.37
CA LEU A 267 11.28 -9.49 -0.05
C LEU A 267 10.10 -9.76 0.90
N SER A 268 8.97 -9.07 0.71
CA SER A 268 7.75 -9.27 1.49
C SER A 268 7.12 -10.64 1.26
N HIS A 269 7.26 -11.22 0.06
CA HIS A 269 6.84 -12.60 -0.22
C HIS A 269 7.68 -13.61 0.56
N ALA A 270 9.00 -13.39 0.64
CA ALA A 270 9.89 -14.25 1.42
C ALA A 270 9.59 -14.14 2.93
N MET A 271 9.02 -13.02 3.37
CA MET A 271 8.47 -12.83 4.73
C MET A 271 7.08 -13.44 4.92
N GLY A 272 6.38 -13.79 3.83
CA GLY A 272 5.12 -14.54 3.85
C GLY A 272 3.86 -13.78 3.45
N LEU A 273 3.98 -12.54 2.97
CA LEU A 273 2.85 -11.75 2.48
C LEU A 273 2.46 -12.15 1.04
N PRO A 274 1.16 -12.27 0.71
CA PRO A 274 0.70 -12.51 -0.65
C PRO A 274 0.67 -11.25 -1.50
N ASP A 275 0.63 -11.44 -2.81
CA ASP A 275 0.09 -10.42 -3.73
C ASP A 275 -1.37 -10.12 -3.37
N ILE A 276 -1.69 -8.84 -3.19
CA ILE A 276 -3.06 -8.38 -2.96
C ILE A 276 -3.78 -8.16 -4.29
N TYR A 277 -3.07 -7.66 -5.30
CA TYR A 277 -3.60 -7.45 -6.65
C TYR A 277 -4.01 -8.78 -7.32
N PRO A 278 -4.96 -8.77 -8.27
CA PRO A 278 -5.37 -9.98 -8.97
C PRO A 278 -4.24 -10.47 -9.90
N PRO A 279 -3.89 -11.77 -9.87
CA PRO A 279 -2.94 -12.31 -10.83
C PRO A 279 -3.50 -12.20 -12.24
N THR A 280 -2.65 -11.94 -13.24
CA THR A 280 -3.08 -11.75 -14.64
C THR A 280 -3.78 -12.95 -15.27
N SER A 281 -3.62 -14.14 -14.71
CA SER A 281 -4.31 -15.38 -15.10
C SER A 281 -5.61 -15.64 -14.35
N SER A 282 -5.93 -14.85 -13.33
CA SER A 282 -7.16 -14.99 -12.57
C SER A 282 -8.35 -14.41 -13.33
N ALA A 283 -9.55 -14.84 -12.97
CA ALA A 283 -10.77 -14.24 -13.48
C ALA A 283 -10.89 -12.76 -13.06
N GLY A 284 -10.29 -12.38 -11.94
CA GLY A 284 -10.32 -11.02 -11.42
C GLY A 284 -9.65 -10.01 -12.34
N TYR A 285 -8.47 -10.33 -12.88
CA TYR A 285 -7.69 -9.42 -13.70
C TYR A 285 -8.51 -8.81 -14.86
N LYS A 286 -8.51 -7.47 -14.95
CA LYS A 286 -9.30 -6.67 -15.91
C LYS A 286 -10.83 -6.81 -15.82
N ASN A 287 -11.35 -7.52 -14.82
CA ASN A 287 -12.78 -7.79 -14.66
C ASN A 287 -13.32 -7.36 -13.28
N HIS A 288 -12.50 -6.76 -12.41
CA HIS A 288 -12.97 -5.91 -11.30
C HIS A 288 -12.23 -4.58 -11.29
N ASN A 289 -12.90 -3.58 -10.74
CA ASN A 289 -12.38 -2.22 -10.57
C ASN A 289 -12.02 -1.93 -9.11
N GLN A 290 -11.86 -2.94 -8.25
CA GLN A 290 -11.75 -2.84 -6.79
C GLN A 290 -10.49 -3.57 -6.29
N ASN A 291 -9.55 -2.85 -5.65
CA ASN A 291 -8.26 -3.33 -5.14
C ASN A 291 -7.69 -2.36 -4.08
N MET A 292 -6.48 -2.62 -3.57
CA MET A 292 -5.75 -1.67 -2.73
C MET A 292 -4.92 -0.67 -3.54
N GLU A 293 -4.50 -1.03 -4.75
CA GLU A 293 -3.78 -0.13 -5.68
C GLU A 293 -2.57 0.55 -4.99
N TYR A 294 -2.47 1.89 -5.00
CA TYR A 294 -1.34 2.59 -4.36
C TYR A 294 -1.41 2.69 -2.83
N TRP A 295 -2.41 2.08 -2.21
CA TRP A 295 -2.59 2.09 -0.76
C TRP A 295 -1.89 0.95 -0.04
N ASP A 296 -1.28 0.01 -0.77
CA ASP A 296 -0.66 -1.19 -0.22
C ASP A 296 0.60 -1.57 -1.02
N LEU A 297 1.70 -1.91 -0.33
CA LEU A 297 2.96 -2.31 -0.99
C LEU A 297 2.80 -3.62 -1.77
N MET A 298 1.98 -4.53 -1.27
CA MET A 298 1.66 -5.82 -1.89
C MET A 298 0.60 -5.69 -3.00
N ASP A 299 0.21 -4.46 -3.34
CA ASP A 299 -0.52 -4.06 -4.53
C ASP A 299 0.34 -3.11 -5.37
N GLY A 300 -0.24 -2.12 -6.05
CA GLY A 300 0.49 -1.13 -6.85
C GLY A 300 1.42 -0.18 -6.06
N GLY A 301 1.44 -0.23 -4.72
CA GLY A 301 2.25 0.63 -3.85
C GLY A 301 3.75 0.55 -4.12
N GLU A 302 4.24 -0.56 -4.67
CA GLU A 302 5.64 -0.74 -5.09
C GLU A 302 6.08 0.24 -6.21
N TYR A 303 5.14 0.83 -6.95
CA TYR A 303 5.43 1.77 -8.05
C TYR A 303 5.18 3.23 -7.70
N VAL A 304 4.78 3.56 -6.47
CA VAL A 304 4.54 4.95 -6.08
C VAL A 304 5.79 5.80 -6.30
N ASN A 305 5.63 6.90 -7.07
CA ASN A 305 6.72 7.79 -7.46
C ASN A 305 7.89 7.00 -8.07
N ASN A 306 7.60 6.12 -9.05
CA ASN A 306 8.54 5.23 -9.74
C ASN A 306 9.19 4.17 -8.86
N GLY A 307 8.51 3.79 -7.78
CA GLY A 307 9.03 2.90 -6.76
C GLY A 307 10.16 3.50 -5.93
N TRP A 308 10.47 4.79 -6.11
CA TRP A 308 11.44 5.49 -5.27
C TRP A 308 10.87 5.83 -3.88
N HIS A 309 9.55 5.84 -3.72
CA HIS A 309 8.84 6.03 -2.45
C HIS A 309 7.71 5.00 -2.35
N PRO A 310 8.03 3.72 -2.12
CA PRO A 310 7.01 2.69 -1.92
C PRO A 310 6.05 3.05 -0.78
N THR A 311 4.79 2.66 -0.94
CA THR A 311 3.76 2.84 0.08
C THR A 311 4.12 2.03 1.35
N PRO A 312 3.83 2.54 2.55
CA PRO A 312 3.87 1.76 3.78
C PRO A 312 2.95 0.54 3.74
N TYR A 313 3.28 -0.49 4.52
CA TYR A 313 2.30 -1.52 4.88
C TYR A 313 1.10 -0.93 5.61
N THR A 314 -0.06 -1.50 5.33
CA THR A 314 -1.29 -1.36 6.09
C THR A 314 -1.15 -1.98 7.48
N ALA A 315 -2.09 -1.66 8.38
CA ALA A 315 -2.15 -2.26 9.71
C ALA A 315 -2.36 -3.78 9.64
N TRP A 316 -3.00 -4.27 8.57
CA TRP A 316 -3.22 -5.70 8.37
C TRP A 316 -1.91 -6.45 8.14
N GLU A 317 -1.07 -5.99 7.21
CA GLU A 317 0.22 -6.62 6.91
C GLU A 317 1.17 -6.52 8.11
N LYS A 318 1.22 -5.39 8.81
CA LYS A 318 2.00 -5.24 10.06
C LYS A 318 1.57 -6.27 11.10
N HIS A 319 0.25 -6.43 11.31
CA HIS A 319 -0.27 -7.46 12.21
C HIS A 319 0.14 -8.86 11.77
N GLN A 320 0.09 -9.11 10.46
CA GLN A 320 0.39 -10.41 9.89
C GLN A 320 1.89 -10.78 10.02
N LEU A 321 2.77 -9.80 9.95
CA LEU A 321 4.21 -9.96 10.16
C LEU A 321 4.62 -10.02 11.65
N GLY A 322 3.65 -9.92 12.56
CA GLY A 322 3.89 -9.87 14.01
C GLY A 322 4.55 -8.58 14.47
N TRP A 323 4.44 -7.49 13.69
CA TRP A 323 4.96 -6.18 14.05
C TRP A 323 3.97 -5.39 14.90
N SER A 324 4.50 -4.48 15.69
CA SER A 324 3.74 -3.63 16.61
C SER A 324 2.81 -2.72 15.82
N VAL A 325 1.51 -2.90 16.05
CA VAL A 325 0.44 -2.06 15.54
C VAL A 325 -0.74 -2.09 16.51
N ASP A 326 -1.25 -0.92 16.88
CA ASP A 326 -2.41 -0.78 17.78
C ASP A 326 -3.70 -0.83 16.95
N ILE A 327 -4.35 -2.00 16.89
CA ILE A 327 -5.62 -2.18 16.19
C ILE A 327 -6.75 -2.28 17.23
N ARG A 328 -7.58 -1.23 17.31
CA ARG A 328 -8.66 -1.12 18.30
C ARG A 328 -10.00 -1.53 17.71
N LYS A 329 -10.68 -2.48 18.34
CA LYS A 329 -12.02 -2.90 17.92
C LYS A 329 -13.07 -1.83 18.23
N LEU A 330 -13.97 -1.59 17.28
CA LEU A 330 -15.13 -0.72 17.43
C LEU A 330 -16.39 -1.56 17.58
N THR A 331 -16.97 -1.59 18.79
CA THR A 331 -18.17 -2.37 19.10
C THR A 331 -19.34 -1.52 19.58
N THR A 332 -19.08 -0.35 20.16
CA THR A 332 -20.10 0.56 20.68
C THR A 332 -19.94 1.96 20.09
N SER A 333 -21.05 2.67 19.94
CA SER A 333 -21.06 4.02 19.39
C SER A 333 -20.19 4.97 20.19
N GLN A 334 -19.32 5.73 19.52
CA GLN A 334 -18.36 6.64 20.14
C GLN A 334 -17.81 7.63 19.13
N THR A 335 -17.32 8.78 19.61
CA THR A 335 -16.56 9.73 18.80
C THR A 335 -15.08 9.36 18.84
N ILE A 336 -14.42 9.36 17.69
CA ILE A 336 -13.02 9.00 17.51
C ILE A 336 -12.30 10.18 16.89
N THR A 337 -11.09 10.45 17.40
CA THR A 337 -10.14 11.39 16.82
C THR A 337 -8.83 10.65 16.57
N MET A 338 -8.29 10.81 15.36
CA MET A 338 -7.05 10.23 14.88
C MET A 338 -6.13 11.35 14.40
N ASP A 339 -5.12 11.71 15.18
CA ASP A 339 -4.14 12.77 14.89
C ASP A 339 -2.79 12.22 14.38
N LYS A 340 -2.65 10.89 14.38
CA LYS A 340 -1.45 10.15 14.00
C LYS A 340 -1.75 9.07 12.97
N THR A 341 -0.76 8.77 12.15
CA THR A 341 -0.77 7.59 11.27
C THR A 341 -0.32 6.34 12.04
N ILE A 342 -0.46 5.16 11.44
CA ILE A 342 0.08 3.92 12.03
C ILE A 342 1.62 3.89 12.06
N LEU A 343 2.30 4.68 11.22
CA LEU A 343 3.76 4.84 11.26
C LEU A 343 4.20 5.73 12.44
N ASP A 344 3.37 6.68 12.83
CA ASP A 344 3.58 7.51 14.02
C ASP A 344 3.09 6.83 15.31
N GLN A 345 2.88 5.50 15.27
CA GLN A 345 2.34 4.68 16.36
C GLN A 345 0.94 5.15 16.83
N GLY A 346 0.16 5.75 15.94
CA GLY A 346 -1.27 5.97 16.13
C GLY A 346 -2.07 4.68 15.99
N PRO A 347 -3.29 4.63 16.55
CA PRO A 347 -4.15 3.47 16.41
C PRO A 347 -4.75 3.36 15.00
N ALA A 348 -4.88 2.15 14.50
CA ALA A 348 -5.90 1.78 13.52
C ALA A 348 -7.17 1.30 14.25
N TYR A 349 -8.31 1.33 13.58
CA TYR A 349 -9.55 0.80 14.12
C TYR A 349 -10.08 -0.35 13.27
N LYS A 350 -10.75 -1.30 13.92
CA LYS A 350 -11.32 -2.49 13.28
C LYS A 350 -12.82 -2.58 13.57
N ILE A 351 -13.61 -2.74 12.51
CA ILE A 351 -15.04 -3.10 12.61
C ILE A 351 -15.15 -4.55 12.17
N GLU A 352 -15.49 -5.45 13.10
CA GLU A 352 -15.62 -6.88 12.80
C GLU A 352 -17.04 -7.24 12.39
N ASN A 353 -17.17 -8.15 11.42
CA ASN A 353 -18.43 -8.85 11.22
C ASN A 353 -18.72 -9.68 12.48
N PRO A 354 -19.86 -9.45 13.18
CA PRO A 354 -20.15 -10.09 14.45
C PRO A 354 -20.31 -11.63 14.35
N ASN A 355 -20.56 -12.15 13.15
CA ASN A 355 -20.73 -13.58 12.90
C ASN A 355 -19.53 -14.22 12.18
N ASN A 356 -18.54 -13.44 11.77
CA ASN A 356 -17.34 -13.93 11.10
C ASN A 356 -16.12 -13.06 11.43
N PRO A 357 -15.25 -13.48 12.36
CA PRO A 357 -14.11 -12.67 12.79
C PRO A 357 -13.02 -12.48 11.72
N TYR A 358 -13.07 -13.26 10.64
CA TYR A 358 -12.15 -13.17 9.50
C TYR A 358 -12.66 -12.23 8.40
N GLU A 359 -13.79 -11.57 8.64
CA GLU A 359 -14.36 -10.54 7.79
C GLU A 359 -14.49 -9.24 8.59
N TYR A 360 -13.85 -8.17 8.13
CA TYR A 360 -13.81 -6.91 8.86
C TYR A 360 -13.39 -5.74 7.98
N PHE A 361 -13.63 -4.54 8.48
CA PHE A 361 -13.02 -3.32 7.96
C PHE A 361 -11.87 -2.89 8.86
N ILE A 362 -10.80 -2.38 8.26
CA ILE A 362 -9.79 -1.59 8.96
C ILE A 362 -9.90 -0.12 8.54
N ILE A 363 -9.67 0.76 9.50
CA ILE A 363 -9.77 2.21 9.39
C ILE A 363 -8.44 2.82 9.83
N GLU A 364 -7.80 3.57 8.94
CA GLU A 364 -6.51 4.20 9.15
C GLU A 364 -6.53 5.69 8.80
N ASN A 365 -5.75 6.49 9.52
CA ASN A 365 -5.50 7.88 9.15
C ASN A 365 -4.24 7.95 8.27
N ILE A 366 -4.40 8.49 7.07
CA ILE A 366 -3.30 8.79 6.16
C ILE A 366 -2.99 10.28 6.21
N LYS A 367 -1.72 10.60 6.46
CA LYS A 367 -1.23 11.97 6.48
C LYS A 367 -0.02 12.13 5.58
N LYS A 368 -0.12 13.02 4.60
CA LYS A 368 0.98 13.40 3.71
C LYS A 368 1.94 14.35 4.43
N THR A 369 2.79 13.79 5.29
CA THR A 369 3.83 14.55 5.98
C THR A 369 5.09 14.58 5.12
N PRO A 370 5.71 15.76 4.88
CA PRO A 370 7.01 15.83 4.21
C PRO A 370 8.06 14.98 4.93
N ASP A 371 9.00 14.42 4.17
CA ASP A 371 10.08 13.59 4.68
C ASP A 371 9.58 12.35 5.44
N THR A 372 8.45 11.78 5.00
CA THR A 372 7.91 10.50 5.49
C THR A 372 7.45 9.62 4.33
N TRP A 373 7.28 8.32 4.59
CA TRP A 373 6.83 7.36 3.58
C TRP A 373 5.42 7.66 3.01
N TYR A 374 4.55 8.34 3.77
CA TYR A 374 3.24 8.78 3.26
C TYR A 374 3.29 10.07 2.42
N GLN A 375 4.44 10.73 2.26
CA GLN A 375 4.55 11.97 1.49
C GLN A 375 3.97 11.85 0.07
N LYS A 376 4.12 10.67 -0.54
CA LYS A 376 3.68 10.36 -1.91
C LYS A 376 2.34 9.63 -1.99
N ALA A 377 1.65 9.44 -0.88
CA ALA A 377 0.30 8.87 -0.87
C ALA A 377 -0.64 9.67 -1.79
N PRO A 378 -1.61 9.01 -2.45
CA PRO A 378 -2.54 9.67 -3.37
C PRO A 378 -3.23 10.89 -2.73
N ASN A 379 -3.76 10.73 -1.51
CA ASN A 379 -4.36 11.80 -0.73
C ASN A 379 -4.23 11.56 0.79
N SER A 380 -4.61 12.54 1.62
CA SER A 380 -4.75 12.39 3.08
C SER A 380 -6.21 12.15 3.46
N GLY A 381 -6.43 11.59 4.66
CA GLY A 381 -7.76 11.34 5.20
C GLY A 381 -7.89 9.95 5.80
N LEU A 382 -9.14 9.55 6.04
CA LEU A 382 -9.52 8.26 6.59
C LEU A 382 -9.57 7.22 5.48
N LEU A 383 -8.55 6.36 5.39
CA LEU A 383 -8.60 5.20 4.52
C LEU A 383 -9.37 4.08 5.22
N ILE A 384 -10.35 3.51 4.52
CA ILE A 384 -11.15 2.37 4.99
C ILE A 384 -11.03 1.28 3.97
N TYR A 385 -10.72 0.05 4.39
CA TYR A 385 -10.63 -1.08 3.48
C TYR A 385 -11.27 -2.32 4.09
N HIS A 386 -11.92 -3.10 3.23
CA HIS A 386 -12.53 -4.38 3.56
C HIS A 386 -11.47 -5.46 3.54
N VAL A 387 -11.55 -6.41 4.48
CA VAL A 387 -10.68 -7.58 4.57
C VAL A 387 -11.54 -8.81 4.81
N PHE A 388 -11.37 -9.83 3.98
CA PHE A 388 -12.04 -11.12 4.08
C PHE A 388 -11.05 -12.25 3.78
N PHE A 389 -10.80 -13.08 4.78
CA PHE A 389 -10.07 -14.35 4.60
C PHE A 389 -10.89 -15.50 5.19
N ASN A 390 -10.60 -16.74 4.78
CA ASN A 390 -11.28 -17.91 5.35
C ASN A 390 -10.78 -18.25 6.77
N ASN A 391 -9.61 -17.72 7.15
CA ASN A 391 -9.02 -17.81 8.49
C ASN A 391 -7.97 -16.70 8.68
N ASP A 392 -7.38 -16.60 9.87
CA ASP A 392 -6.33 -15.59 10.19
C ASP A 392 -4.99 -15.83 9.46
N ASN A 393 -4.81 -16.97 8.80
CA ASN A 393 -3.56 -17.28 8.13
C ASN A 393 -3.60 -16.82 6.67
N THR A 394 -2.44 -16.39 6.20
CA THR A 394 -2.18 -15.99 4.84
C THR A 394 -1.13 -16.92 4.26
N GLU A 395 -1.20 -17.16 2.97
CA GLU A 395 -0.22 -17.93 2.23
C GLU A 395 0.47 -16.99 1.24
N THR A 396 1.81 -17.02 1.13
CA THR A 396 2.58 -16.16 0.21
C THR A 396 2.04 -16.15 -1.23
N PHE A 397 1.44 -17.24 -1.68
CA PHE A 397 0.95 -17.38 -3.05
C PHE A 397 -0.58 -17.37 -3.14
N ALA A 398 -1.26 -16.90 -2.10
CA ALA A 398 -2.71 -16.73 -2.13
C ALA A 398 -3.11 -15.70 -3.17
N TRP A 399 -4.13 -16.02 -3.97
CA TRP A 399 -4.70 -15.07 -4.92
C TRP A 399 -5.82 -14.25 -4.26
N VAL A 400 -5.44 -13.21 -3.54
CA VAL A 400 -6.35 -12.46 -2.65
C VAL A 400 -7.52 -11.86 -3.43
N ASN A 401 -7.26 -11.03 -4.44
CA ASN A 401 -8.32 -10.39 -5.24
C ASN A 401 -8.66 -11.12 -6.55
N ALA A 402 -8.44 -12.43 -6.66
CA ALA A 402 -8.66 -13.16 -7.91
C ALA A 402 -10.12 -13.35 -8.36
N THR A 403 -11.11 -13.03 -7.52
CA THR A 403 -12.53 -13.31 -7.80
C THR A 403 -13.28 -12.03 -8.21
N PRO A 404 -13.85 -11.97 -9.43
CA PRO A 404 -14.63 -10.82 -9.88
C PRO A 404 -15.78 -10.47 -8.93
N GLY A 405 -15.90 -9.19 -8.59
CA GLY A 405 -16.95 -8.68 -7.69
C GLY A 405 -16.86 -9.19 -6.25
N LYS A 406 -15.75 -9.83 -5.88
CA LYS A 406 -15.46 -10.29 -4.52
C LYS A 406 -13.97 -10.10 -4.16
N PRO A 407 -13.45 -8.86 -4.16
CA PRO A 407 -12.09 -8.61 -3.69
C PRO A 407 -11.97 -8.90 -2.19
N ASN A 408 -11.09 -9.81 -1.82
CA ASN A 408 -10.88 -10.16 -0.41
C ASN A 408 -10.15 -9.06 0.37
N MET A 409 -9.46 -8.14 -0.31
CA MET A 409 -8.91 -6.94 0.32
C MET A 409 -8.97 -5.74 -0.62
N ALA A 410 -9.82 -4.76 -0.34
CA ALA A 410 -9.97 -3.59 -1.19
C ALA A 410 -10.53 -2.36 -0.44
N VAL A 411 -10.19 -1.18 -0.96
CA VAL A 411 -10.62 0.11 -0.39
C VAL A 411 -12.13 0.31 -0.52
N VAL A 412 -12.74 0.92 0.50
CA VAL A 412 -14.07 1.54 0.43
C VAL A 412 -13.86 3.00 0.01
N PRO A 413 -14.16 3.39 -1.24
CA PRO A 413 -13.79 4.70 -1.76
C PRO A 413 -14.83 5.76 -1.36
N ALA A 414 -14.38 6.87 -0.78
CA ALA A 414 -15.25 7.95 -0.32
C ALA A 414 -16.06 8.60 -1.43
N ASP A 415 -15.54 8.61 -2.66
CA ASP A 415 -16.20 9.16 -3.85
C ASP A 415 -17.08 8.13 -4.59
N GLY A 416 -17.13 6.88 -4.11
CA GLY A 416 -17.89 5.79 -4.72
C GLY A 416 -17.25 5.15 -5.94
N THR A 417 -16.04 5.56 -6.34
CA THR A 417 -15.36 5.04 -7.53
C THR A 417 -14.03 4.40 -7.19
N CYS A 418 -14.01 3.07 -7.09
CA CYS A 418 -12.75 2.34 -7.24
C CYS A 418 -12.37 2.29 -8.73
N PHE A 419 -11.09 2.49 -9.04
CA PHE A 419 -10.57 2.26 -10.38
C PHE A 419 -9.26 1.49 -10.32
N SER A 420 -9.27 0.30 -10.93
CA SER A 420 -8.07 -0.52 -10.98
C SER A 420 -7.16 -0.16 -12.14
N TYR A 421 -5.85 -0.16 -11.90
CA TYR A 421 -4.82 0.04 -12.93
C TYR A 421 -5.03 -0.86 -14.16
N ASP A 422 -5.46 -2.11 -13.97
CA ASP A 422 -5.62 -3.09 -15.06
C ASP A 422 -6.66 -2.66 -16.10
N LEU A 423 -7.59 -1.79 -15.69
CA LEU A 423 -8.64 -1.21 -16.52
C LEU A 423 -8.19 0.02 -17.31
N LEU A 424 -6.98 0.56 -17.08
CA LEU A 424 -6.48 1.70 -17.86
C LEU A 424 -6.51 1.44 -19.37
N SER A 425 -6.28 0.20 -19.79
CA SER A 425 -6.30 -0.18 -21.20
C SER A 425 -7.70 -0.08 -21.85
N THR A 426 -8.78 -0.09 -21.06
CA THR A 426 -10.16 0.02 -21.56
C THR A 426 -10.57 1.47 -21.83
N LEU A 427 -9.83 2.46 -21.31
CA LEU A 427 -10.04 3.88 -21.56
C LEU A 427 -9.45 4.30 -22.92
N THR A 428 -9.93 3.68 -23.99
CA THR A 428 -9.40 3.84 -25.36
C THR A 428 -9.56 5.25 -25.95
N HIS A 429 -10.44 6.06 -25.36
CA HIS A 429 -10.65 7.46 -25.72
C HIS A 429 -9.59 8.41 -25.15
N LEU A 430 -8.74 7.94 -24.24
CA LEU A 430 -7.70 8.72 -23.58
C LEU A 430 -6.30 8.29 -24.03
N ASN A 431 -5.40 9.25 -24.21
CA ASN A 431 -3.98 8.97 -24.39
C ASN A 431 -3.35 8.46 -23.06
N GLN A 432 -2.11 7.97 -23.11
CA GLN A 432 -1.48 7.35 -21.94
C GLN A 432 -1.34 8.33 -20.75
N LYS A 433 -1.03 9.60 -21.01
CA LYS A 433 -0.90 10.62 -19.97
C LYS A 433 -2.24 10.92 -19.31
N GLU A 434 -3.30 11.06 -20.12
CA GLU A 434 -4.66 11.29 -19.62
C GLU A 434 -5.18 10.10 -18.80
N ARG A 435 -4.87 8.88 -19.24
CA ARG A 435 -5.18 7.65 -18.48
C ARG A 435 -4.53 7.65 -17.11
N ARG A 436 -3.24 8.00 -17.02
CA ARG A 436 -2.52 8.12 -15.74
C ARG A 436 -3.17 9.18 -14.84
N GLU A 437 -3.49 10.35 -15.38
CA GLU A 437 -4.12 11.43 -14.61
C GLU A 437 -5.50 11.03 -14.10
N TYR A 438 -6.30 10.35 -14.93
CA TYR A 438 -7.59 9.81 -14.54
C TYR A 438 -7.44 8.85 -13.36
N TYR A 439 -6.55 7.86 -13.46
CA TYR A 439 -6.27 6.91 -12.38
C TYR A 439 -5.84 7.61 -11.08
N ARG A 440 -4.92 8.57 -11.15
CA ARG A 440 -4.49 9.36 -9.98
C ARG A 440 -5.64 10.15 -9.35
N THR A 441 -6.57 10.65 -10.17
CA THR A 441 -7.75 11.36 -9.68
C THR A 441 -8.69 10.42 -8.92
N GLN A 442 -8.88 9.19 -9.40
CA GLN A 442 -9.71 8.19 -8.70
C GLN A 442 -9.07 7.83 -7.35
N LEU A 443 -7.77 7.50 -7.35
CA LEU A 443 -7.05 7.20 -6.10
C LEU A 443 -7.12 8.36 -5.08
N ALA A 444 -7.09 9.61 -5.54
CA ALA A 444 -7.18 10.77 -4.64
C ALA A 444 -8.58 10.91 -3.98
N GLY A 445 -9.61 10.32 -4.56
CA GLY A 445 -10.99 10.29 -4.05
C GLY A 445 -11.27 9.20 -3.02
N ASP A 446 -10.33 8.26 -2.83
CA ASP A 446 -10.54 7.11 -1.96
C ASP A 446 -10.71 7.44 -0.45
N PRO A 447 -9.86 8.26 0.20
CA PRO A 447 -9.96 8.47 1.65
C PRO A 447 -11.15 9.37 2.01
N PHE A 448 -11.76 9.19 3.19
CA PHE A 448 -12.82 10.08 3.69
C PHE A 448 -12.24 11.28 4.47
N PRO A 449 -12.85 12.47 4.43
CA PRO A 449 -13.96 12.84 3.55
C PRO A 449 -13.51 13.03 2.09
N GLY A 450 -12.20 13.11 1.83
CA GLY A 450 -11.63 13.04 0.48
C GLY A 450 -11.97 14.23 -0.40
N THR A 451 -11.72 14.07 -1.70
CA THR A 451 -12.07 15.07 -2.72
C THR A 451 -13.59 15.23 -2.88
N ALA A 452 -14.37 14.19 -2.57
CA ALA A 452 -15.83 14.20 -2.61
C ALA A 452 -16.48 14.87 -1.39
N GLN A 453 -15.71 15.18 -0.33
CA GLN A 453 -16.22 15.73 0.94
C GLN A 453 -17.29 14.83 1.60
N THR A 454 -17.16 13.51 1.42
CA THR A 454 -18.09 12.50 1.94
C THR A 454 -17.93 12.39 3.46
N ASN A 455 -18.86 12.97 4.20
CA ASN A 455 -18.79 13.04 5.66
C ASN A 455 -19.54 11.90 6.38
N LYS A 456 -20.03 10.90 5.64
CA LYS A 456 -20.76 9.75 6.19
C LYS A 456 -20.51 8.46 5.41
N LEU A 457 -20.56 7.35 6.13
CA LEU A 457 -20.53 6.00 5.58
C LEU A 457 -21.56 5.15 6.32
N ASP A 458 -22.59 4.68 5.62
CA ASP A 458 -23.62 3.80 6.15
C ASP A 458 -24.17 2.88 5.05
N ASP A 459 -25.06 1.94 5.40
CA ASP A 459 -25.65 0.99 4.43
C ASP A 459 -26.49 1.65 3.31
N THR A 460 -26.78 2.96 3.42
CA THR A 460 -27.45 3.76 2.38
C THR A 460 -26.48 4.51 1.48
N SER A 461 -25.18 4.56 1.82
CA SER A 461 -24.15 5.26 1.04
C SER A 461 -23.92 4.65 -0.34
N ASN A 462 -24.32 3.39 -0.56
CA ASN A 462 -24.20 2.69 -1.86
C ASN A 462 -22.75 2.70 -2.42
N LEU A 463 -21.76 2.46 -1.56
CA LEU A 463 -20.35 2.44 -1.96
C LEU A 463 -19.87 1.00 -2.19
N PRO A 464 -18.91 0.78 -3.10
CA PRO A 464 -18.28 -0.52 -3.24
C PRO A 464 -17.56 -0.92 -1.95
N ASN A 465 -17.43 -2.22 -1.77
CA ASN A 465 -16.75 -2.88 -0.65
C ASN A 465 -17.32 -2.62 0.75
N PHE A 466 -18.30 -1.71 0.95
CA PHE A 466 -18.94 -1.50 2.25
C PHE A 466 -20.17 -2.40 2.44
N TYR A 467 -19.91 -3.70 2.64
CA TYR A 467 -20.90 -4.73 2.90
C TYR A 467 -20.21 -6.01 3.37
N TRP A 468 -20.95 -6.93 3.98
CA TRP A 468 -20.42 -8.24 4.38
C TRP A 468 -20.73 -9.32 3.34
N TYR A 469 -19.73 -10.07 2.90
CA TYR A 469 -19.88 -11.32 2.17
C TYR A 469 -20.61 -12.38 2.98
N THR A 470 -20.36 -12.46 4.29
CA THR A 470 -21.07 -13.37 5.20
C THR A 470 -22.09 -12.63 6.05
N GLN A 471 -23.21 -13.27 6.39
CA GLN A 471 -24.29 -12.59 7.11
C GLN A 471 -23.81 -12.10 8.48
N GLY A 472 -23.87 -10.79 8.73
CA GLY A 472 -23.60 -10.18 10.03
C GLY A 472 -24.83 -10.10 10.94
N ALA A 473 -24.97 -8.99 11.67
CA ALA A 473 -26.05 -8.81 12.66
C ALA A 473 -27.46 -8.92 12.08
N ILE A 474 -27.62 -8.56 10.80
CA ILE A 474 -28.90 -8.58 10.08
C ILE A 474 -28.78 -9.35 8.76
N ALA A 475 -29.90 -9.89 8.27
CA ALA A 475 -29.96 -10.63 7.01
C ALA A 475 -30.26 -9.75 5.78
N ASP A 476 -30.49 -8.45 6.00
CA ASP A 476 -30.75 -7.47 4.94
C ASP A 476 -29.64 -7.46 3.90
N LYS A 477 -30.02 -7.34 2.63
CA LYS A 477 -29.08 -7.27 1.51
C LYS A 477 -28.53 -5.86 1.31
N ALA A 478 -27.25 -5.79 0.97
CA ALA A 478 -26.57 -4.54 0.68
C ALA A 478 -27.13 -3.88 -0.58
N LEU A 479 -27.12 -2.55 -0.62
CA LEU A 479 -27.66 -1.77 -1.74
C LEU A 479 -26.77 -1.88 -2.99
N TYR A 480 -25.46 -1.82 -2.81
CA TYR A 480 -24.49 -1.85 -3.92
C TYR A 480 -24.42 -3.23 -4.59
N ASN A 481 -24.42 -4.30 -3.79
CA ASN A 481 -24.43 -5.68 -4.27
C ASN A 481 -25.36 -6.55 -3.43
N SER A 482 -26.53 -6.85 -3.99
CA SER A 482 -27.61 -7.58 -3.30
C SER A 482 -27.32 -9.08 -3.06
N GLN A 483 -26.20 -9.61 -3.57
CA GLN A 483 -25.71 -10.92 -3.19
C GLN A 483 -25.27 -10.93 -1.71
N TYR A 484 -24.74 -9.80 -1.23
CA TYR A 484 -24.10 -9.62 0.06
C TYR A 484 -24.98 -8.86 1.06
N TYR A 485 -24.52 -8.76 2.29
CA TYR A 485 -25.29 -8.32 3.44
C TYR A 485 -24.92 -6.92 3.90
N LYS A 486 -25.90 -6.19 4.45
CA LYS A 486 -25.67 -4.90 5.12
C LYS A 486 -24.75 -5.05 6.33
N THR A 487 -24.04 -3.98 6.64
CA THR A 487 -23.08 -3.92 7.74
C THR A 487 -23.74 -3.67 9.10
N ASN A 488 -24.87 -2.97 9.13
CA ASN A 488 -25.56 -2.46 10.33
C ASN A 488 -24.74 -1.47 11.19
N VAL A 489 -23.72 -0.84 10.61
CA VAL A 489 -22.90 0.18 11.28
C VAL A 489 -22.87 1.48 10.46
N ALA A 490 -22.44 2.56 11.08
CA ALA A 490 -22.21 3.82 10.37
C ALA A 490 -21.03 4.61 10.92
N LEU A 491 -20.41 5.41 10.06
CA LEU A 491 -19.56 6.53 10.43
C LEU A 491 -20.27 7.82 10.04
N LYS A 492 -20.41 8.76 10.98
CA LYS A 492 -21.02 10.07 10.77
C LYS A 492 -20.02 11.18 11.06
N ASN A 493 -20.32 12.38 10.57
CA ASN A 493 -19.53 13.59 10.86
C ASN A 493 -18.02 13.39 10.60
N ILE A 494 -17.68 12.66 9.53
CA ILE A 494 -16.30 12.43 9.15
C ILE A 494 -15.71 13.76 8.68
N THR A 495 -14.67 14.22 9.36
CA THR A 495 -13.95 15.45 9.03
C THR A 495 -12.46 15.19 9.06
N GLU A 496 -11.73 15.82 8.14
CA GLU A 496 -10.27 15.88 8.15
C GLU A 496 -9.85 17.35 8.23
N TYR A 497 -8.93 17.66 9.14
CA TYR A 497 -8.33 18.98 9.26
C TYR A 497 -6.88 18.86 9.71
N ASN A 498 -5.95 19.36 8.90
CA ASN A 498 -4.51 19.40 9.19
C ASN A 498 -3.92 18.03 9.57
N GLY A 499 -4.36 16.95 8.91
CA GLY A 499 -3.94 15.57 9.15
C GLY A 499 -4.59 14.91 10.37
N THR A 500 -5.55 15.59 11.02
CA THR A 500 -6.38 15.00 12.06
C THR A 500 -7.74 14.64 11.51
N VAL A 501 -8.11 13.37 11.61
CA VAL A 501 -9.45 12.88 11.27
C VAL A 501 -10.29 12.78 12.54
N THR A 502 -11.57 13.16 12.45
CA THR A 502 -12.57 12.88 13.49
C THR A 502 -13.83 12.30 12.86
N PHE A 503 -14.48 11.34 13.53
CA PHE A 503 -15.76 10.78 13.11
C PHE A 503 -16.53 10.20 14.31
N GLU A 504 -17.82 10.01 14.14
CA GLU A 504 -18.69 9.28 15.06
C GLU A 504 -18.94 7.88 14.52
N PHE A 505 -18.47 6.85 15.22
CA PHE A 505 -18.84 5.47 14.94
C PHE A 505 -20.19 5.16 15.60
N ILE A 506 -21.07 4.48 14.87
CA ILE A 506 -22.36 3.97 15.31
C ILE A 506 -22.35 2.45 15.15
N GLY A 507 -22.34 1.72 16.26
CA GLY A 507 -22.20 0.25 16.27
C GLY A 507 -23.49 -0.52 15.97
N ASP A 508 -24.64 0.14 16.03
CA ASP A 508 -25.94 -0.42 15.65
C ASP A 508 -26.88 0.68 15.17
N VAL A 509 -27.11 0.74 13.85
CA VAL A 509 -27.98 1.76 13.25
C VAL A 509 -29.47 1.51 13.51
N THR A 510 -29.88 0.30 13.92
CA THR A 510 -31.29 0.00 14.25
C THR A 510 -31.74 0.64 15.56
N THR A 511 -30.80 0.91 16.48
CA THR A 511 -31.05 1.66 17.71
C THR A 511 -31.13 3.18 17.50
N GLY A 512 -30.96 3.65 16.25
CA GLY A 512 -30.93 5.05 15.82
C GLY A 512 -32.25 5.82 15.90
N ILE A 513 -33.11 5.55 16.89
CA ILE A 513 -33.94 6.62 17.44
C ILE A 513 -33.00 7.46 18.31
N ASP A 514 -32.46 8.54 17.74
CA ASP A 514 -31.57 9.45 18.46
C ASP A 514 -32.20 9.86 19.81
N HIS A 515 -31.58 9.45 20.91
CA HIS A 515 -31.74 10.17 22.16
C HIS A 515 -31.05 11.52 21.99
N LEU A 516 -31.84 12.55 21.65
CA LEU A 516 -31.43 13.95 21.73
C LEU A 516 -30.79 14.18 23.11
N THR A 517 -29.49 14.41 23.14
CA THR A 517 -28.79 14.85 24.35
C THR A 517 -29.31 16.26 24.69
N ASN A 518 -30.14 16.34 25.73
CA ASN A 518 -30.69 17.59 26.25
C ASN A 518 -29.55 18.50 26.71
N LYS A 519 -29.11 19.43 25.86
CA LYS A 519 -28.66 20.73 26.36
C LYS A 519 -29.91 21.46 26.83
N GLN A 520 -30.09 21.50 28.15
CA GLN A 520 -31.15 22.27 28.79
C GLN A 520 -30.92 23.75 28.47
N THR A 521 -31.54 24.25 27.40
CA THR A 521 -31.55 25.67 27.08
C THR A 521 -32.59 26.34 27.96
N THR A 522 -32.23 27.46 28.59
CA THR A 522 -33.13 28.37 29.32
C THR A 522 -34.12 29.09 28.39
N TYR A 523 -34.11 28.73 27.10
CA TYR A 523 -34.94 29.27 26.03
C TYR A 523 -35.94 28.19 25.62
N SER A 524 -37.25 28.49 25.70
CA SER A 524 -38.34 27.58 25.33
C SER A 524 -39.00 27.98 24.00
N PRO A 525 -38.33 27.75 22.86
CA PRO A 525 -38.90 27.99 21.53
C PRO A 525 -40.09 27.08 21.26
N ILE A 526 -41.01 27.58 20.45
CA ILE A 526 -42.21 26.92 19.97
C ILE A 526 -42.04 26.64 18.48
N TYR A 527 -42.42 25.44 18.06
CA TYR A 527 -42.35 25.02 16.67
C TYR A 527 -43.70 24.49 16.17
N THR A 528 -43.94 24.59 14.86
CA THR A 528 -45.00 23.84 14.18
C THR A 528 -44.67 22.35 14.11
N LEU A 529 -45.65 21.50 13.74
CA LEU A 529 -45.42 20.07 13.54
C LEU A 529 -44.40 19.75 12.43
N ASN A 530 -44.19 20.68 11.49
CA ASN A 530 -43.20 20.56 10.42
C ASN A 530 -41.84 21.19 10.80
N GLY A 531 -41.64 21.54 12.08
CA GLY A 531 -40.35 22.03 12.59
C GLY A 531 -40.06 23.51 12.37
N HIS A 532 -41.03 24.32 11.90
CA HIS A 532 -40.83 25.77 11.76
C HIS A 532 -40.92 26.48 13.11
N HIS A 533 -39.92 27.30 13.44
CA HIS A 533 -39.94 28.14 14.64
C HIS A 533 -41.01 29.24 14.54
N VAL A 534 -41.85 29.37 15.57
CA VAL A 534 -42.98 30.32 15.61
C VAL A 534 -42.94 31.27 16.82
N GLY A 535 -41.79 31.37 17.50
CA GLY A 535 -41.60 32.23 18.66
C GLY A 535 -41.57 31.46 19.99
N THR A 536 -41.70 32.16 21.11
CA THR A 536 -41.59 31.58 22.47
C THR A 536 -42.87 31.74 23.30
N ASP A 537 -43.78 32.60 22.87
CA ASP A 537 -45.05 32.90 23.51
C ASP A 537 -46.20 32.13 22.82
N ALA A 538 -46.94 31.35 23.61
CA ALA A 538 -48.06 30.56 23.10
C ALA A 538 -49.33 31.40 22.91
N THR A 539 -49.42 32.57 23.55
CA THR A 539 -50.62 33.42 23.51
C THR A 539 -50.78 34.18 22.20
N SER A 540 -49.69 34.35 21.45
CA SER A 540 -49.66 35.04 20.15
C SER A 540 -49.87 34.11 18.95
N LEU A 541 -50.08 32.81 19.18
CA LEU A 541 -50.20 31.81 18.11
C LEU A 541 -51.66 31.63 17.65
N PRO A 542 -51.89 31.38 16.36
CA PRO A 542 -53.21 30.98 15.88
C PRO A 542 -53.60 29.58 16.43
N LYS A 543 -54.88 29.23 16.31
CA LYS A 543 -55.38 27.92 16.74
C LYS A 543 -54.68 26.80 15.98
N GLY A 544 -54.17 25.80 16.71
CA GLY A 544 -53.39 24.73 16.10
C GLY A 544 -52.63 23.87 17.11
N ILE A 545 -51.84 22.93 16.58
CA ILE A 545 -51.00 22.02 17.36
C ILE A 545 -49.54 22.45 17.19
N TYR A 546 -48.86 22.65 18.32
CA TYR A 546 -47.48 23.14 18.37
C TYR A 546 -46.63 22.27 19.30
N ILE A 547 -45.31 22.39 19.17
CA ILE A 547 -44.32 21.69 19.98
C ILE A 547 -43.58 22.72 20.83
N LYS A 548 -43.59 22.57 22.16
CA LYS A 548 -42.80 23.37 23.11
C LYS A 548 -42.25 22.44 24.18
N ASN A 549 -40.97 22.57 24.50
CA ASN A 549 -40.30 21.76 25.54
C ASN A 549 -40.59 20.25 25.38
N HIS A 550 -40.42 19.74 24.16
CA HIS A 550 -40.64 18.32 23.80
C HIS A 550 -42.07 17.80 23.99
N LYS A 551 -43.06 18.68 24.19
CA LYS A 551 -44.47 18.31 24.34
C LYS A 551 -45.32 18.99 23.26
N LYS A 552 -46.28 18.23 22.74
CA LYS A 552 -47.34 18.79 21.90
C LYS A 552 -48.33 19.52 22.80
N PHE A 553 -48.73 20.72 22.39
CA PHE A 553 -49.83 21.45 23.03
C PHE A 553 -50.76 22.02 21.96
N VAL A 554 -52.01 22.27 22.36
CA VAL A 554 -53.06 22.78 21.48
C VAL A 554 -53.40 24.20 21.90
N VAL A 555 -53.31 25.13 20.96
CA VAL A 555 -53.86 26.48 21.09
C VAL A 555 -55.30 26.41 20.59
N LYS A 556 -56.27 26.67 21.48
CA LYS A 556 -57.70 26.46 21.23
C LYS A 556 -58.44 27.69 20.73
#